data_AF-A0A418CR45-F1
#
_entry.id   AF-A0A418CR45-F1
#
_cell.length_a   1.000
_cell.length_b   1.000
_cell.length_c   1.000
_cell.angle_alpha   90.00
_cell.angle_beta   90.00
_cell.angle_gamma   90.00
#
_symmetry.space_group_name_H-M   'P 1'
#
loop_
_entity.id
_entity.type
_entity.pdbx_description
1 polymer ?
#
loop_
_entity_poly.entity_id
_entity_poly.type
_entity_poly.pdbx_seq_one_letter_code
_entity_poly.pdbx_strand_id
1 'polypeptide(L)'
;MEPDTSTDSSSSISTATLPKSSSTTPSLNESDKRRRLLQDQPPSTHMEATGPPLNPQQSGLLRIVYEDLRKQATVGWHNAVNAFEIAHAHLHEAEVQEFLQLCFAQIVNIMLDQMTSKMAVTEKNCVIRTLTKGTVLCLAQLQNPHTSPPRRLAYFSHMALILNKQKHFYKEFRGSNHHMMGQYWNKSPAGCPEVRLQCLALFHEHHGFSMLTRTLDQHVADADKAVAFIQTVSMDDLKLLLQGLYDLRVQVDSTLIRRLLQSLLQLVLVLPSAELKKEPTDSIGHMLHLIQRLLDQDKDLQDALLLVIGRFIESTSLPQRLFGFEQLGSVVQVARRSMPLPLSYRVAGAGSELVNGVYQLVPPTTSSAGTYIKQPTSNTTISTSRLAPPSTPPPPGDPHHHHPMTLFCCTMKNGSKMWFLSEADQAQPGTDQDIDYYHHQSVGDDVVPPLSHWVPTGQGVAPSPLLIPHRPRPTAVVDSTRLDQRVLSFVWTHKLLDEI
;
A
#
# COMPACT_ATOMS: atom_id res chain seq x y z
N MET A 1 51.07 60.22 4.28
CA MET A 1 52.53 60.06 4.46
C MET A 1 52.91 58.76 3.78
N GLU A 2 53.25 58.88 2.50
CA GLU A 2 54.21 57.99 1.82
C GLU A 2 55.64 58.42 2.21
N PRO A 3 56.72 57.73 1.78
CA PRO A 3 56.93 56.30 1.44
C PRO A 3 58.31 55.80 1.97
N ASP A 4 58.71 54.57 1.59
CA ASP A 4 60.04 54.23 1.02
C ASP A 4 60.23 52.68 1.01
N THR A 5 60.08 52.00 -0.14
CA THR A 5 61.12 51.60 -1.14
C THR A 5 62.06 50.48 -0.64
N SER A 6 62.42 49.40 -1.36
CA SER A 6 62.39 49.08 -2.80
C SER A 6 62.99 47.66 -3.05
N THR A 7 62.59 47.03 -4.17
CA THR A 7 63.39 46.19 -5.13
C THR A 7 64.02 44.86 -4.65
N ASP A 8 64.13 43.77 -5.42
CA ASP A 8 64.19 43.59 -6.87
C ASP A 8 63.97 42.11 -7.29
N SER A 9 63.68 41.89 -8.57
CA SER A 9 63.48 40.58 -9.23
C SER A 9 64.67 40.22 -10.11
N SER A 10 65.16 38.96 -10.14
CA SER A 10 65.72 38.32 -11.38
C SER A 10 66.06 36.81 -11.26
N SER A 11 65.46 36.03 -12.16
CA SER A 11 65.99 34.91 -12.97
C SER A 11 67.13 33.99 -12.47
N SER A 12 66.94 32.66 -12.57
CA SER A 12 67.57 31.77 -13.59
C SER A 12 67.38 30.28 -13.27
N ILE A 13 67.19 29.50 -14.33
CA ILE A 13 66.82 28.07 -14.36
C ILE A 13 68.06 27.15 -14.48
N SER A 14 67.93 25.93 -13.96
CA SER A 14 68.60 24.66 -14.32
C SER A 14 69.88 24.22 -13.60
N THR A 15 69.69 23.22 -12.72
CA THR A 15 70.43 21.94 -12.78
C THR A 15 69.50 20.79 -12.35
N ALA A 16 69.32 19.80 -13.24
CA ALA A 16 68.76 18.47 -12.95
C ALA A 16 69.78 17.69 -12.07
N THR A 17 69.47 16.66 -11.27
CA THR A 17 68.68 15.46 -11.59
C THR A 17 68.43 14.61 -10.31
N LEU A 18 67.21 14.05 -10.24
CA LEU A 18 66.81 12.74 -9.66
C LEU A 18 66.58 12.58 -8.13
N PRO A 19 65.64 11.71 -7.69
CA PRO A 19 64.35 12.16 -7.15
C PRO A 19 64.13 11.73 -5.68
N LYS A 20 63.33 12.49 -4.92
CA LYS A 20 62.74 12.01 -3.67
C LYS A 20 61.24 11.83 -3.84
N SER A 21 60.83 10.60 -3.64
CA SER A 21 59.49 10.03 -3.73
C SER A 21 58.46 10.84 -2.95
N SER A 22 57.40 11.24 -3.64
CA SER A 22 56.13 11.67 -3.06
C SER A 22 55.43 10.49 -2.39
N SER A 23 55.20 10.56 -1.08
CA SER A 23 54.22 9.72 -0.38
C SER A 23 53.12 10.62 0.18
N THR A 24 52.25 11.12 -0.70
CA THR A 24 50.96 11.67 -0.31
C THR A 24 50.01 10.49 -0.20
N THR A 25 49.72 10.04 1.02
CA THR A 25 48.65 9.08 1.28
C THR A 25 47.30 9.77 1.11
N PRO A 26 46.41 9.30 0.22
CA PRO A 26 45.04 9.79 0.17
C PRO A 26 44.27 9.22 1.37
N SER A 27 43.57 10.08 2.12
CA SER A 27 42.68 9.63 3.18
C SER A 27 41.50 8.88 2.57
N LEU A 28 41.42 7.57 2.84
CA LEU A 28 40.32 6.71 2.39
C LEU A 28 39.01 7.08 3.08
N ASN A 29 37.94 7.10 2.30
CA ASN A 29 36.58 7.37 2.73
C ASN A 29 36.07 6.24 3.66
N GLU A 30 35.26 6.57 4.67
CA GLU A 30 34.85 5.65 5.76
C GLU A 30 34.06 4.41 5.25
N SER A 31 33.41 4.55 4.10
CA SER A 31 32.71 3.51 3.35
C SER A 31 33.65 2.42 2.81
N ASP A 32 34.87 2.77 2.38
CA ASP A 32 35.85 1.80 1.87
C ASP A 32 36.55 1.01 3.00
N LYS A 33 36.67 1.61 4.19
CA LYS A 33 37.15 0.89 5.40
C LYS A 33 36.15 -0.18 5.85
N ARG A 34 34.84 0.09 5.79
CA ARG A 34 33.80 -0.92 6.08
C ARG A 34 33.80 -2.06 5.07
N ARG A 35 34.08 -1.77 3.79
CA ARG A 35 34.10 -2.78 2.72
C ARG A 35 35.29 -3.75 2.84
N ARG A 36 36.46 -3.27 3.30
CA ARG A 36 37.63 -4.13 3.52
C ARG A 36 37.53 -5.01 4.78
N LEU A 37 36.87 -4.53 5.84
CA LEU A 37 36.62 -5.33 7.05
C LEU A 37 35.70 -6.54 6.83
N LEU A 38 34.91 -6.55 5.75
CA LEU A 38 34.07 -7.68 5.35
C LEU A 38 34.77 -8.65 4.38
N GLN A 39 35.96 -8.31 3.87
CA GLN A 39 36.64 -9.05 2.80
C GLN A 39 37.83 -9.89 3.29
N ASP A 40 38.28 -9.70 4.54
CA ASP A 40 39.41 -10.43 5.15
C ASP A 40 38.99 -11.59 6.09
N GLN A 41 37.77 -12.13 5.98
CA GLN A 41 37.43 -13.40 6.64
C GLN A 41 37.82 -14.59 5.76
N PRO A 42 38.57 -15.59 6.27
CA PRO A 42 38.92 -16.78 5.50
C PRO A 42 37.65 -17.62 5.22
N PRO A 43 37.60 -18.36 4.11
CA PRO A 43 36.43 -19.15 3.74
C PRO A 43 36.26 -20.31 4.72
N SER A 44 35.25 -20.25 5.58
CA SER A 44 34.92 -21.33 6.51
C SER A 44 34.16 -22.44 5.78
N THR A 45 34.87 -23.49 5.45
CA THR A 45 34.36 -24.79 5.00
C THR A 45 33.62 -25.48 6.16
N HIS A 46 32.39 -25.97 5.88
CA HIS A 46 31.54 -26.84 6.71
C HIS A 46 31.05 -26.30 8.08
N MET A 47 29.77 -25.94 8.13
CA MET A 47 29.04 -25.58 9.37
C MET A 47 28.69 -26.82 10.21
N GLU A 48 29.44 -27.05 11.28
CA GLU A 48 28.91 -27.61 12.53
C GLU A 48 28.92 -26.48 13.57
N ALA A 49 27.73 -26.02 13.98
CA ALA A 49 27.56 -24.95 14.94
C ALA A 49 27.81 -25.46 16.37
N THR A 50 29.04 -25.27 16.87
CA THR A 50 29.38 -25.41 18.29
C THR A 50 29.82 -24.06 18.83
N GLY A 51 28.86 -23.16 19.07
CA GLY A 51 29.09 -22.02 19.94
C GLY A 51 29.38 -22.50 21.38
N PRO A 52 30.08 -21.72 22.21
CA PRO A 52 30.24 -22.07 23.62
C PRO A 52 28.87 -22.25 24.28
N PRO A 53 28.73 -23.18 25.25
CA PRO A 53 27.46 -23.41 25.94
C PRO A 53 27.02 -22.14 26.70
N LEU A 54 25.71 -22.05 26.95
CA LEU A 54 25.13 -20.95 27.70
C LEU A 54 25.79 -20.84 29.09
N ASN A 55 26.37 -19.69 29.39
CA ASN A 55 27.09 -19.49 30.64
C ASN A 55 26.13 -19.11 31.80
N PRO A 56 26.54 -19.29 33.08
CA PRO A 56 25.65 -19.05 34.22
C PRO A 56 25.14 -17.61 34.35
N GLN A 57 25.92 -16.62 33.89
CA GLN A 57 25.50 -15.21 33.91
C GLN A 57 24.41 -14.93 32.88
N GLN A 58 24.53 -15.55 31.69
CA GLN A 58 23.55 -15.47 30.62
C GLN A 58 22.23 -16.13 31.03
N SER A 59 22.26 -17.36 31.55
CA SER A 59 21.08 -18.03 32.13
C SER A 59 20.45 -17.19 33.25
N GLY A 60 21.28 -16.62 34.12
CA GLY A 60 20.85 -15.69 35.17
C GLY A 60 20.06 -14.50 34.64
N LEU A 61 20.54 -13.87 33.55
CA LEU A 61 19.83 -12.76 32.92
C LEU A 61 18.49 -13.16 32.30
N LEU A 62 18.43 -14.29 31.59
CA LEU A 62 17.18 -14.79 31.01
C LEU A 62 16.13 -15.04 32.10
N ARG A 63 16.56 -15.61 33.23
CA ARG A 63 15.70 -15.84 34.41
C ARG A 63 15.21 -14.53 35.05
N ILE A 64 16.07 -13.52 35.15
CA ILE A 64 15.68 -12.19 35.65
C ILE A 64 14.57 -11.60 34.77
N VAL A 65 14.77 -11.61 33.45
CA VAL A 65 13.77 -11.08 32.50
C VAL A 65 12.46 -11.85 32.60
N TYR A 66 12.51 -13.18 32.67
CA TYR A 66 11.31 -14.00 32.85
C TYR A 66 10.56 -13.65 34.15
N GLU A 67 11.27 -13.50 35.27
CA GLU A 67 10.66 -13.18 36.56
C GLU A 67 10.08 -11.76 36.59
N ASP A 68 10.75 -10.78 35.98
CA ASP A 68 10.26 -9.41 35.86
C ASP A 68 8.96 -9.36 35.04
N LEU A 69 8.92 -10.05 33.90
CA LEU A 69 7.71 -10.15 33.08
C LEU A 69 6.57 -10.85 33.85
N ARG A 70 6.87 -11.97 34.51
CA ARG A 70 5.88 -12.76 35.27
C ARG A 70 5.28 -12.00 36.45
N LYS A 71 6.08 -11.19 37.15
CA LYS A 71 5.66 -10.49 38.38
C LYS A 71 5.16 -9.08 38.14
N GLN A 72 5.75 -8.37 37.19
CA GLN A 72 5.56 -6.93 37.02
C GLN A 72 5.01 -6.58 35.63
N ALA A 73 4.96 -7.53 34.68
CA ALA A 73 4.62 -7.28 33.28
C ALA A 73 5.47 -6.17 32.64
N THR A 74 6.72 -6.02 33.10
CA THR A 74 7.69 -5.03 32.61
C THR A 74 9.04 -5.69 32.36
N VAL A 75 9.86 -5.05 31.52
CA VAL A 75 11.25 -5.46 31.30
C VAL A 75 12.12 -4.22 31.12
N GLY A 76 13.28 -4.19 31.77
CA GLY A 76 14.26 -3.13 31.55
C GLY A 76 14.81 -3.17 30.13
N TRP A 77 14.92 -2.02 29.46
CA TRP A 77 15.31 -1.96 28.04
C TRP A 77 16.67 -2.62 27.73
N HIS A 78 17.67 -2.42 28.59
CA HIS A 78 18.99 -3.07 28.43
C HIS A 78 18.90 -4.60 28.58
N ASN A 79 18.11 -5.08 29.54
CA ASN A 79 17.91 -6.51 29.76
C ASN A 79 17.18 -7.15 28.57
N ALA A 80 16.21 -6.45 27.98
CA ALA A 80 15.51 -6.91 26.79
C ALA A 80 16.46 -7.08 25.59
N VAL A 81 17.31 -6.08 25.30
CA VAL A 81 18.33 -6.18 24.24
C VAL A 81 19.27 -7.35 24.51
N ASN A 82 19.87 -7.40 25.70
CA ASN A 82 20.86 -8.42 26.05
C ASN A 82 20.27 -9.83 26.04
N ALA A 83 19.04 -10.02 26.50
CA ALA A 83 18.36 -11.31 26.45
C ALA A 83 18.12 -11.78 25.00
N PHE A 84 17.76 -10.87 24.08
CA PHE A 84 17.61 -11.22 22.66
C PHE A 84 18.97 -11.48 21.98
N GLU A 85 20.03 -10.79 22.36
CA GLU A 85 21.40 -11.09 21.89
C GLU A 85 21.85 -12.48 22.34
N ILE A 86 21.63 -12.82 23.61
CA ILE A 86 21.91 -14.17 24.16
C ILE A 86 21.08 -15.22 23.42
N ALA A 87 19.77 -14.99 23.30
CA ALA A 87 18.88 -15.95 22.65
C ALA A 87 19.28 -16.22 21.19
N HIS A 88 19.78 -15.20 20.49
CA HIS A 88 20.24 -15.35 19.11
C HIS A 88 21.58 -16.11 19.02
N ALA A 89 22.47 -15.92 19.99
CA ALA A 89 23.75 -16.63 20.03
C ALA A 89 23.60 -18.12 20.39
N HIS A 90 22.53 -18.49 21.11
CA HIS A 90 22.34 -19.83 21.69
C HIS A 90 20.99 -20.45 21.27
N LEU A 91 20.60 -20.30 19.99
CA LEU A 91 19.30 -20.73 19.46
C LEU A 91 19.00 -22.23 19.62
N HIS A 92 19.98 -23.08 19.88
CA HIS A 92 19.80 -24.52 20.02
C HIS A 92 19.60 -24.96 21.47
N GLU A 93 19.86 -24.08 22.44
CA GLU A 93 19.75 -24.40 23.86
C GLU A 93 18.29 -24.48 24.30
N ALA A 94 17.94 -25.53 25.05
CA ALA A 94 16.57 -25.76 25.50
C ALA A 94 16.05 -24.63 26.38
N GLU A 95 16.90 -24.08 27.27
CA GLU A 95 16.57 -22.94 28.14
C GLU A 95 16.22 -21.70 27.31
N VAL A 96 16.93 -21.44 26.20
CA VAL A 96 16.66 -20.32 25.31
C VAL A 96 15.35 -20.50 24.56
N GLN A 97 15.07 -21.72 24.10
CA GLN A 97 13.82 -22.04 23.41
C GLN A 97 12.61 -21.85 24.33
N GLU A 98 12.71 -22.29 25.58
CA GLU A 98 11.68 -22.07 26.60
C GLU A 98 11.52 -20.57 26.91
N PHE A 99 12.62 -19.84 27.11
CA PHE A 99 12.59 -18.40 27.33
C PHE A 99 11.88 -17.66 26.20
N LEU A 100 12.23 -17.94 24.94
CA LEU A 100 11.62 -17.30 23.79
C LEU A 100 10.12 -17.61 23.69
N GLN A 101 9.72 -18.86 23.96
CA GLN A 101 8.32 -19.26 23.94
C GLN A 101 7.49 -18.48 24.97
N LEU A 102 8.05 -18.24 26.17
CA LEU A 102 7.32 -17.60 27.26
C LEU A 102 7.37 -16.06 27.22
N CYS A 103 8.49 -15.51 26.74
CA CYS A 103 8.81 -14.08 26.94
C CYS A 103 8.78 -13.24 25.66
N PHE A 104 9.01 -13.83 24.46
CA PHE A 104 9.27 -13.04 23.25
C PHE A 104 8.16 -12.04 22.94
N ALA A 105 6.91 -12.50 22.85
CA ALA A 105 5.77 -11.66 22.53
C ALA A 105 5.57 -10.53 23.56
N GLN A 106 5.75 -10.84 24.85
CA GLN A 106 5.61 -9.85 25.92
C GLN A 106 6.68 -8.76 25.84
N ILE A 107 7.94 -9.16 25.62
CA ILE A 107 9.05 -8.21 25.44
C ILE A 107 8.78 -7.28 24.26
N VAL A 108 8.44 -7.85 23.10
CA VAL A 108 8.14 -7.08 21.89
C VAL A 108 6.94 -6.15 22.12
N ASN A 109 5.88 -6.62 22.76
CA ASN A 109 4.71 -5.80 23.03
C ASN A 109 5.05 -4.60 23.93
N ILE A 110 5.83 -4.82 25.00
CA ILE A 110 6.31 -3.74 25.88
C ILE A 110 7.13 -2.73 25.08
N MET A 111 8.03 -3.18 24.20
CA MET A 111 8.83 -2.30 23.34
C MET A 111 7.95 -1.44 22.41
N LEU A 112 6.93 -2.05 21.82
CA LEU A 112 6.01 -1.40 20.87
C LEU A 112 5.02 -0.42 21.53
N ASP A 113 4.77 -0.57 22.83
CA ASP A 113 3.86 0.28 23.59
C ASP A 113 4.58 1.49 24.23
N GLN A 114 5.89 1.65 24.01
CA GLN A 114 6.66 2.80 24.51
C GLN A 114 6.29 4.13 23.83
N MET A 115 6.35 5.23 24.58
CA MET A 115 6.14 6.59 24.06
C MET A 115 7.47 7.27 23.76
N THR A 116 7.77 7.48 22.49
CA THR A 116 9.04 8.05 22.00
C THR A 116 9.35 9.43 22.56
N SER A 117 8.34 10.28 22.82
CA SER A 117 8.51 11.59 23.45
C SER A 117 9.03 11.56 24.89
N LYS A 118 8.92 10.41 25.58
CA LYS A 118 9.31 10.26 27.00
C LYS A 118 10.63 9.54 27.18
N MET A 119 11.33 9.24 26.09
CA MET A 119 12.53 8.40 26.10
C MET A 119 13.78 9.22 25.83
N ALA A 120 14.84 8.94 26.59
CA ALA A 120 16.18 9.38 26.24
C ALA A 120 16.69 8.64 24.99
N VAL A 121 17.70 9.20 24.33
CA VAL A 121 18.29 8.63 23.10
C VAL A 121 18.82 7.22 23.31
N THR A 122 19.47 6.95 24.44
CA THR A 122 20.02 5.63 24.79
C THR A 122 18.94 4.56 24.95
N GLU A 123 17.83 4.92 25.60
CA GLU A 123 16.68 4.07 25.85
C GLU A 123 15.94 3.76 24.55
N LYS A 124 15.74 4.79 23.73
CA LYS A 124 15.20 4.67 22.37
C LYS A 124 16.05 3.70 21.54
N ASN A 125 17.38 3.82 21.59
CA ASN A 125 18.28 2.90 20.89
C ASN A 125 18.14 1.46 21.38
N CYS A 126 17.90 1.24 22.67
CA CYS A 126 17.64 -0.10 23.19
C CYS A 126 16.36 -0.68 22.60
N VAL A 127 15.25 0.07 22.60
CA VAL A 127 13.99 -0.38 22.00
C VAL A 127 14.17 -0.74 20.52
N ILE A 128 14.83 0.13 19.74
CA ILE A 128 15.12 -0.13 18.32
C ILE A 128 15.94 -1.41 18.13
N ARG A 129 16.98 -1.60 18.95
CA ARG A 129 17.83 -2.81 18.90
C ARG A 129 17.05 -4.07 19.28
N THR A 130 16.18 -4.01 20.28
CA THR A 130 15.32 -5.14 20.65
C THR A 130 14.38 -5.51 19.50
N LEU A 131 13.74 -4.54 18.85
CA LEU A 131 12.83 -4.81 17.74
C LEU A 131 13.56 -5.38 16.51
N THR A 132 14.68 -4.78 16.12
CA THR A 132 15.47 -5.27 14.97
C THR A 132 16.07 -6.65 15.25
N LYS A 133 16.56 -6.90 16.48
CA LYS A 133 17.03 -8.24 16.89
C LYS A 133 15.89 -9.25 16.97
N GLY A 134 14.70 -8.82 17.42
CA GLY A 134 13.49 -9.62 17.42
C GLY A 134 13.12 -10.10 16.01
N THR A 135 13.20 -9.22 15.01
CA THR A 135 13.01 -9.60 13.59
C THR A 135 13.99 -10.70 13.16
N VAL A 136 15.28 -10.54 13.47
CA VAL A 136 16.32 -11.55 13.14
C VAL A 136 16.04 -12.88 13.85
N LEU A 137 15.63 -12.85 15.12
CA LEU A 137 15.22 -14.03 15.88
C LEU A 137 14.02 -14.74 15.25
N CYS A 138 12.98 -14.00 14.82
CA CYS A 138 11.84 -14.58 14.10
C CYS A 138 12.31 -15.33 12.85
N LEU A 139 13.14 -14.71 12.03
CA LEU A 139 13.67 -15.33 10.80
C LEU A 139 14.49 -16.59 11.11
N ALA A 140 15.40 -16.52 12.09
CA ALA A 140 16.22 -17.66 12.50
C ALA A 140 15.37 -18.82 13.03
N GLN A 141 14.34 -18.53 13.83
CA GLN A 141 13.46 -19.55 14.41
C GLN A 141 12.54 -20.19 13.38
N LEU A 142 12.07 -19.45 12.38
CA LEU A 142 11.31 -20.00 11.26
C LEU A 142 12.12 -21.05 10.48
N GLN A 143 13.46 -20.92 10.45
CA GLN A 143 14.38 -21.85 9.78
C GLN A 143 14.92 -22.94 10.72
N ASN A 144 14.76 -22.81 12.03
CA ASN A 144 15.43 -23.66 13.02
C ASN A 144 14.82 -25.09 13.03
N PRO A 145 15.57 -26.14 12.63
CA PRO A 145 15.05 -27.50 12.58
C PRO A 145 14.74 -28.08 13.98
N HIS A 146 15.34 -27.53 15.03
CA HIS A 146 15.13 -27.97 16.42
C HIS A 146 13.83 -27.42 17.01
N THR A 147 13.23 -26.42 16.38
CA THR A 147 11.96 -25.83 16.83
C THR A 147 10.80 -26.64 16.24
N SER A 148 9.89 -27.11 17.11
CA SER A 148 8.75 -27.90 16.67
C SER A 148 7.89 -27.13 15.65
N PRO A 149 7.25 -27.80 14.67
CA PRO A 149 6.52 -27.11 13.60
C PRO A 149 5.50 -26.07 14.09
N PRO A 150 4.64 -26.36 15.09
CA PRO A 150 3.69 -25.35 15.60
C PRO A 150 4.40 -24.14 16.22
N ARG A 151 5.50 -24.36 16.94
CA ARG A 151 6.28 -23.27 17.55
C ARG A 151 6.99 -22.43 16.50
N ARG A 152 7.42 -23.02 15.38
CA ARG A 152 7.97 -22.26 14.25
C ARG A 152 6.94 -21.31 13.67
N LEU A 153 5.71 -21.78 13.44
CA LEU A 153 4.64 -20.95 12.88
C LEU A 153 4.34 -19.71 13.74
N ALA A 154 4.40 -19.82 15.06
CA ALA A 154 4.15 -18.70 15.97
C ALA A 154 5.08 -17.49 15.73
N TYR A 155 6.26 -17.70 15.14
CA TYR A 155 7.16 -16.60 14.80
C TYR A 155 6.68 -15.74 13.62
N PHE A 156 5.73 -16.20 12.81
CA PHE A 156 5.01 -15.33 11.88
C PHE A 156 4.08 -14.36 12.62
N SER A 157 3.37 -14.83 13.64
CA SER A 157 2.52 -13.98 14.49
C SER A 157 3.35 -12.98 15.29
N HIS A 158 4.51 -13.40 15.80
CA HIS A 158 5.49 -12.49 16.40
C HIS A 158 6.00 -11.43 15.40
N MET A 159 6.23 -11.81 14.15
CA MET A 159 6.62 -10.84 13.11
C MET A 159 5.47 -9.88 12.79
N ALA A 160 4.23 -10.38 12.70
CA ALA A 160 3.05 -9.54 12.50
C ALA A 160 2.90 -8.49 13.62
N LEU A 161 3.15 -8.89 14.88
CA LEU A 161 3.19 -7.97 16.02
C LEU A 161 4.25 -6.87 15.83
N ILE A 162 5.49 -7.23 15.48
CA ILE A 162 6.57 -6.26 15.20
C ILE A 162 6.17 -5.30 14.08
N LEU A 163 5.48 -5.78 13.03
CA LEU A 163 5.06 -4.97 11.88
C LEU A 163 3.75 -4.21 12.09
N ASN A 164 3.13 -4.29 13.27
CA ASN A 164 1.86 -3.63 13.52
C ASN A 164 2.03 -2.10 13.62
N LYS A 165 1.71 -1.40 12.53
CA LYS A 165 1.84 0.07 12.43
C LYS A 165 0.97 0.87 13.41
N GLN A 166 -0.02 0.26 14.06
CA GLN A 166 -0.91 0.95 15.01
C GLN A 166 -0.29 1.09 16.40
N LYS A 167 0.86 0.45 16.65
CA LYS A 167 1.55 0.50 17.94
C LYS A 167 2.08 1.89 18.28
N HIS A 168 2.05 2.23 19.56
CA HIS A 168 2.36 3.57 20.07
C HIS A 168 3.76 4.02 19.67
N PHE A 169 4.74 3.13 19.72
CA PHE A 169 6.11 3.42 19.36
C PHE A 169 6.25 3.92 17.90
N TYR A 170 5.38 3.47 16.99
CA TYR A 170 5.43 3.89 15.58
C TYR A 170 4.59 5.13 15.28
N LYS A 171 3.41 5.26 15.90
CA LYS A 171 2.40 6.27 15.52
C LYS A 171 2.38 7.49 16.43
N GLU A 172 2.73 7.33 17.71
CA GLU A 172 2.58 8.29 18.80
C GLU A 172 1.24 9.07 18.76
N PHE A 173 0.16 8.47 19.27
CA PHE A 173 -1.17 9.12 19.33
C PHE A 173 -1.35 9.82 20.69
N ARG A 174 -1.74 11.11 20.71
CA ARG A 174 -2.19 11.77 21.95
C ARG A 174 -3.57 11.21 22.32
N GLY A 175 -3.67 10.60 23.49
CA GLY A 175 -4.95 10.22 24.07
C GLY A 175 -5.90 11.40 24.15
N SER A 176 -7.15 11.13 23.82
CA SER A 176 -8.32 11.98 24.00
C SER A 176 -8.34 12.64 25.38
N ASN A 177 -7.99 13.93 25.45
CA ASN A 177 -8.45 14.82 26.51
C ASN A 177 -8.65 16.23 25.93
N HIS A 178 -9.92 16.62 25.94
CA HIS A 178 -10.58 17.92 25.73
C HIS A 178 -9.75 19.19 25.47
N HIS A 179 -10.29 19.98 24.53
CA HIS A 179 -10.30 21.44 24.49
C HIS A 179 -8.96 22.18 24.57
N MET A 180 -8.26 22.30 23.45
CA MET A 180 -7.58 23.56 23.11
C MET A 180 -7.56 23.69 21.58
N MET A 181 -8.48 24.51 21.09
CA MET A 181 -8.51 25.02 19.72
C MET A 181 -7.26 25.86 19.52
N GLY A 182 -6.46 25.53 18.51
CA GLY A 182 -5.41 26.38 17.97
C GLY A 182 -4.21 26.60 18.89
N GLN A 183 -3.17 25.78 18.74
CA GLN A 183 -1.77 26.20 18.84
C GLN A 183 -0.83 25.01 18.51
N TYR A 184 0.18 25.30 17.68
CA TYR A 184 1.32 24.44 17.28
C TYR A 184 1.13 23.47 16.09
N TRP A 185 1.09 24.04 14.88
CA TRP A 185 1.20 23.33 13.60
C TRP A 185 2.58 22.75 13.25
N ASN A 186 3.59 22.76 14.15
CA ASN A 186 4.98 22.48 13.72
C ASN A 186 5.83 21.50 14.55
N LYS A 187 5.34 20.86 15.63
CA LYS A 187 6.11 19.81 16.32
C LYS A 187 5.19 18.78 16.99
N SER A 188 4.56 17.92 16.20
CA SER A 188 4.10 16.65 16.76
C SER A 188 5.34 15.83 17.14
N PRO A 189 5.52 15.34 18.37
CA PRO A 189 6.50 14.31 18.60
C PRO A 189 6.10 13.13 17.71
N ALA A 190 6.95 12.85 16.73
CA ALA A 190 6.73 11.78 15.79
C ALA A 190 7.15 10.49 16.47
N GLY A 191 6.30 9.47 16.38
CA GLY A 191 6.72 8.09 16.61
C GLY A 191 7.87 7.71 15.67
N CYS A 192 8.25 6.43 15.67
CA CYS A 192 9.37 5.94 14.88
C CYS A 192 8.93 5.01 13.73
N PRO A 193 8.13 5.47 12.76
CA PRO A 193 7.68 4.63 11.65
C PRO A 193 8.85 4.10 10.80
N GLU A 194 10.00 4.78 10.78
CA GLU A 194 11.23 4.35 10.12
C GLU A 194 11.76 3.03 10.69
N VAL A 195 11.57 2.77 11.99
CA VAL A 195 12.01 1.52 12.63
C VAL A 195 11.16 0.34 12.17
N ARG A 196 9.85 0.54 11.99
CA ARG A 196 8.97 -0.47 11.39
C ARG A 196 9.44 -0.80 9.97
N LEU A 197 9.76 0.21 9.17
CA LEU A 197 10.26 0.02 7.80
C LEU A 197 11.61 -0.70 7.79
N GLN A 198 12.48 -0.44 8.77
CA GLN A 198 13.74 -1.17 8.95
C GLN A 198 13.50 -2.65 9.27
N CYS A 199 12.62 -2.97 10.21
CA CYS A 199 12.23 -4.36 10.52
C CYS A 199 11.60 -5.06 9.30
N LEU A 200 10.77 -4.35 8.54
CA LEU A 200 10.15 -4.85 7.33
C LEU A 200 11.18 -5.13 6.22
N ALA A 201 12.16 -4.24 6.05
CA ALA A 201 13.27 -4.42 5.12
C ALA A 201 14.12 -5.63 5.49
N LEU A 202 14.45 -5.81 6.78
CA LEU A 202 15.16 -7.00 7.27
C LEU A 202 14.37 -8.28 6.99
N PHE A 203 13.06 -8.28 7.25
CA PHE A 203 12.21 -9.42 6.95
C PHE A 203 12.22 -9.78 5.45
N HIS A 204 12.20 -8.78 4.56
CA HIS A 204 12.29 -9.00 3.12
C HIS A 204 13.69 -9.49 2.68
N GLU A 205 14.76 -8.82 3.12
CA GLU A 205 16.15 -9.13 2.77
C GLU A 205 16.53 -10.58 3.11
N HIS A 206 16.03 -11.07 4.24
CA HIS A 206 16.22 -12.45 4.68
C HIS A 206 15.12 -13.42 4.21
N HIS A 207 14.44 -13.10 3.10
CA HIS A 207 13.47 -13.96 2.42
C HIS A 207 12.23 -14.36 3.26
N GLY A 208 11.84 -13.57 4.25
CA GLY A 208 10.70 -13.83 5.13
C GLY A 208 9.38 -14.03 4.39
N PHE A 209 9.11 -13.24 3.33
CA PHE A 209 7.92 -13.45 2.48
C PHE A 209 7.98 -14.76 1.72
N SER A 210 9.14 -15.15 1.19
CA SER A 210 9.32 -16.45 0.52
C SER A 210 9.09 -17.61 1.48
N MET A 211 9.51 -17.46 2.74
CA MET A 211 9.23 -18.44 3.79
C MET A 211 7.74 -18.52 4.11
N LEU A 212 7.06 -17.38 4.27
CA LEU A 212 5.61 -17.33 4.48
C LEU A 212 4.86 -18.02 3.35
N THR A 213 5.16 -17.68 2.09
CA THR A 213 4.52 -18.30 0.92
C THR A 213 4.73 -19.80 0.89
N ARG A 214 5.98 -20.27 1.08
CA ARG A 214 6.28 -21.71 1.10
C ARG A 214 5.53 -22.43 2.22
N THR A 215 5.47 -21.83 3.40
CA THR A 215 4.73 -22.40 4.54
C THR A 215 3.24 -22.47 4.23
N LEU A 216 2.64 -21.39 3.70
CA LEU A 216 1.24 -21.39 3.30
C LEU A 216 0.97 -22.47 2.25
N ASP A 217 1.77 -22.55 1.17
CA ASP A 217 1.63 -23.57 0.12
C ASP A 217 1.56 -25.00 0.69
N GLN A 218 2.34 -25.29 1.74
CA GLN A 218 2.34 -26.60 2.39
C GLN A 218 1.09 -26.84 3.27
N HIS A 219 0.53 -25.79 3.86
CA HIS A 219 -0.60 -25.90 4.79
C HIS A 219 -1.96 -25.80 4.09
N VAL A 220 -2.06 -25.11 2.96
CA VAL A 220 -3.30 -25.01 2.19
C VAL A 220 -3.59 -26.23 1.31
N ALA A 221 -2.66 -27.18 1.27
CA ALA A 221 -2.82 -28.44 0.54
C ALA A 221 -3.85 -29.38 1.20
N ASP A 222 -4.16 -29.18 2.48
CA ASP A 222 -5.05 -30.02 3.27
C ASP A 222 -5.81 -29.18 4.33
N ALA A 223 -7.07 -29.53 4.59
CA ALA A 223 -7.92 -28.77 5.50
C ALA A 223 -7.40 -28.80 6.94
N ASP A 224 -6.96 -29.95 7.45
CA ASP A 224 -6.49 -30.06 8.83
C ASP A 224 -5.20 -29.27 9.04
N LYS A 225 -4.31 -29.26 8.03
CA LYS A 225 -3.12 -28.40 8.05
C LYS A 225 -3.46 -26.91 8.00
N ALA A 226 -4.44 -26.52 7.19
CA ALA A 226 -4.92 -25.13 7.14
C ALA A 226 -5.49 -24.69 8.50
N VAL A 227 -6.23 -25.57 9.17
CA VAL A 227 -6.73 -25.33 10.54
C VAL A 227 -5.58 -25.19 11.53
N ALA A 228 -4.59 -26.09 11.51
CA ALA A 228 -3.43 -26.00 12.39
C ALA A 228 -2.63 -24.70 12.16
N PHE A 229 -2.54 -24.24 10.91
CA PHE A 229 -1.93 -22.97 10.56
C PHE A 229 -2.69 -21.79 11.17
N ILE A 230 -4.01 -21.69 10.93
CA ILE A 230 -4.80 -20.53 11.38
C ILE A 230 -4.92 -20.44 12.90
N GLN A 231 -4.89 -21.58 13.60
CA GLN A 231 -4.83 -21.64 15.06
C GLN A 231 -3.56 -21.02 15.64
N THR A 232 -2.50 -20.92 14.84
CA THR A 232 -1.21 -20.34 15.25
C THR A 232 -1.00 -18.94 14.68
N VAL A 233 -1.37 -18.72 13.42
CA VAL A 233 -1.21 -17.47 12.69
C VAL A 233 -2.59 -17.01 12.22
N SER A 234 -3.17 -16.03 12.90
CA SER A 234 -4.55 -15.58 12.66
C SER A 234 -4.70 -14.84 11.32
N MET A 235 -5.95 -14.63 10.85
CA MET A 235 -6.19 -13.77 9.69
C MET A 235 -5.76 -12.31 9.95
N ASP A 236 -5.78 -11.85 11.21
CA ASP A 236 -5.27 -10.53 11.59
C ASP A 236 -3.76 -10.44 11.37
N ASP A 237 -3.01 -11.48 11.77
CA ASP A 237 -1.57 -11.56 11.56
C ASP A 237 -1.23 -11.59 10.06
N LEU A 238 -1.94 -12.42 9.28
CA LEU A 238 -1.77 -12.49 7.83
C LEU A 238 -2.07 -11.14 7.15
N LYS A 239 -3.12 -10.44 7.58
CA LYS A 239 -3.41 -9.08 7.13
C LYS A 239 -2.24 -8.14 7.39
N LEU A 240 -1.65 -8.16 8.59
CA LEU A 240 -0.51 -7.30 8.94
C LEU A 240 0.74 -7.62 8.10
N LEU A 241 1.01 -8.90 7.88
CA LEU A 241 2.11 -9.36 7.01
C LEU A 241 1.89 -8.93 5.56
N LEU A 242 0.68 -9.12 5.02
CA LEU A 242 0.32 -8.69 3.68
C LEU A 242 0.37 -7.16 3.53
N GLN A 243 -0.02 -6.40 4.56
CA GLN A 243 0.15 -4.95 4.58
C GLN A 243 1.63 -4.56 4.50
N GLY A 244 2.51 -5.29 5.19
CA GLY A 244 3.96 -5.13 5.05
C GLY A 244 4.44 -5.38 3.62
N LEU A 245 3.97 -6.45 2.98
CA LEU A 245 4.29 -6.72 1.57
C LEU A 245 3.77 -5.59 0.67
N TYR A 246 2.55 -5.09 0.90
CA TYR A 246 1.99 -3.97 0.15
C TYR A 246 2.87 -2.72 0.24
N ASP A 247 3.38 -2.41 1.43
CA ASP A 247 4.25 -1.26 1.68
C ASP A 247 5.59 -1.39 0.91
N LEU A 248 6.11 -2.61 0.74
CA LEU A 248 7.35 -2.91 -0.01
C LEU A 248 7.15 -3.38 -1.45
N ARG A 249 5.92 -3.43 -1.97
CA ARG A 249 5.56 -4.12 -3.23
C ARG A 249 6.43 -3.80 -4.46
N VAL A 250 7.03 -2.61 -4.52
CA VAL A 250 7.93 -2.20 -5.62
C VAL A 250 9.28 -2.92 -5.59
N GLN A 251 9.69 -3.41 -4.41
CA GLN A 251 10.96 -4.11 -4.18
C GLN A 251 10.80 -5.64 -4.17
N VAL A 252 9.56 -6.14 -4.09
CA VAL A 252 9.26 -7.57 -4.01
C VAL A 252 8.99 -8.11 -5.41
N ASP A 253 9.58 -9.26 -5.73
CA ASP A 253 9.36 -9.95 -7.00
C ASP A 253 7.87 -10.24 -7.26
N SER A 254 7.37 -9.92 -8.44
CA SER A 254 5.95 -10.04 -8.78
C SER A 254 5.46 -11.49 -8.77
N THR A 255 6.34 -12.47 -9.08
CA THR A 255 5.98 -13.89 -9.02
C THR A 255 5.79 -14.34 -7.57
N LEU A 256 6.60 -13.82 -6.64
CA LEU A 256 6.44 -14.07 -5.22
C LEU A 256 5.15 -13.44 -4.68
N ILE A 257 4.83 -12.20 -5.10
CA ILE A 257 3.55 -11.56 -4.76
C ILE A 257 2.40 -12.43 -5.24
N ARG A 258 2.34 -12.76 -6.54
CA ARG A 258 1.29 -13.60 -7.13
C ARG A 258 1.09 -14.90 -6.36
N ARG A 259 2.18 -15.62 -6.07
CA ARG A 259 2.13 -16.87 -5.31
C ARG A 259 1.56 -16.67 -3.91
N LEU A 260 2.01 -15.66 -3.16
CA LEU A 260 1.48 -15.40 -1.83
C LEU A 260 -0.03 -15.10 -1.86
N LEU A 261 -0.48 -14.26 -2.81
CA LEU A 261 -1.91 -13.95 -2.93
C LEU A 261 -2.72 -15.22 -3.23
N GLN A 262 -2.20 -16.10 -4.09
CA GLN A 262 -2.83 -17.39 -4.39
C GLN A 262 -2.94 -18.26 -3.14
N SER A 263 -1.86 -18.42 -2.36
CA SER A 263 -1.88 -19.23 -1.14
C SER A 263 -2.85 -18.66 -0.09
N LEU A 264 -2.95 -17.34 0.03
CA LEU A 264 -3.90 -16.68 0.95
C LEU A 264 -5.36 -16.91 0.53
N LEU A 265 -5.67 -16.78 -0.77
CA LEU A 265 -7.02 -17.10 -1.28
C LEU A 265 -7.35 -18.58 -1.07
N GLN A 266 -6.39 -19.47 -1.37
CA GLN A 266 -6.56 -20.90 -1.18
C GLN A 266 -6.76 -21.29 0.29
N LEU A 267 -6.09 -20.60 1.23
CA LEU A 267 -6.30 -20.79 2.67
C LEU A 267 -7.77 -20.58 3.03
N VAL A 268 -8.38 -19.47 2.57
CA VAL A 268 -9.79 -19.17 2.83
C VAL A 268 -10.73 -20.21 2.21
N LEU A 269 -10.40 -20.71 1.01
CA LEU A 269 -11.20 -21.72 0.32
C LEU A 269 -11.17 -23.10 1.01
N VAL A 270 -10.03 -23.49 1.57
CA VAL A 270 -9.83 -24.81 2.19
C VAL A 270 -10.29 -24.84 3.66
N LEU A 271 -10.26 -23.72 4.37
CA LEU A 271 -10.66 -23.66 5.78
C LEU A 271 -12.13 -24.09 6.00
N PRO A 272 -12.42 -25.04 6.90
CA PRO A 272 -13.79 -25.42 7.23
C PRO A 272 -14.64 -24.24 7.70
N SER A 273 -15.94 -24.25 7.39
CA SER A 273 -16.86 -23.15 7.74
C SER A 273 -16.91 -22.86 9.24
N ALA A 274 -16.65 -23.85 10.10
CA ALA A 274 -16.59 -23.67 11.55
C ALA A 274 -15.40 -22.82 11.99
N GLU A 275 -14.23 -22.95 11.35
CA GLU A 275 -13.06 -22.14 11.64
C GLU A 275 -13.17 -20.76 10.99
N LEU A 276 -13.65 -20.69 9.75
CA LEU A 276 -13.83 -19.41 9.06
C LEU A 276 -14.81 -18.46 9.78
N LYS A 277 -15.77 -19.00 10.54
CA LYS A 277 -16.70 -18.21 11.37
C LYS A 277 -16.05 -17.59 12.62
N LYS A 278 -14.90 -18.10 13.06
CA LYS A 278 -14.16 -17.56 14.22
C LYS A 278 -13.27 -16.38 13.82
N GLU A 279 -12.90 -16.30 12.55
CA GLU A 279 -12.03 -15.24 12.05
C GLU A 279 -12.80 -13.91 11.86
N PRO A 280 -12.22 -12.76 12.26
CA PRO A 280 -12.86 -11.46 12.08
C PRO A 280 -13.04 -11.12 10.59
N THR A 281 -14.28 -10.82 10.18
CA THR A 281 -14.59 -10.39 8.81
C THR A 281 -13.85 -9.11 8.42
N ASP A 282 -13.59 -8.21 9.35
CA ASP A 282 -12.80 -7.00 9.11
C ASP A 282 -11.37 -7.32 8.69
N SER A 283 -10.76 -8.33 9.30
CA SER A 283 -9.40 -8.76 8.96
C SER A 283 -9.34 -9.43 7.60
N ILE A 284 -10.32 -10.29 7.30
CA ILE A 284 -10.45 -10.93 5.99
C ILE A 284 -10.74 -9.87 4.92
N GLY A 285 -11.68 -8.94 5.15
CA GLY A 285 -12.04 -7.88 4.21
C GLY A 285 -10.86 -6.97 3.88
N HIS A 286 -10.08 -6.55 4.88
CA HIS A 286 -8.85 -5.78 4.64
C HIS A 286 -7.84 -6.60 3.83
N MET A 287 -7.66 -7.89 4.15
CA MET A 287 -6.77 -8.77 3.39
C MET A 287 -7.21 -8.90 1.92
N LEU A 288 -8.50 -9.13 1.66
CA LEU A 288 -9.06 -9.20 0.31
C LEU A 288 -8.93 -7.86 -0.44
N HIS A 289 -9.11 -6.74 0.25
CA HIS A 289 -8.88 -5.41 -0.32
C HIS A 289 -7.40 -5.20 -0.71
N LEU A 290 -6.46 -5.62 0.13
CA LEU A 290 -5.03 -5.58 -0.21
C LEU A 290 -4.71 -6.50 -1.39
N ILE A 291 -5.25 -7.72 -1.41
CA ILE A 291 -5.15 -8.65 -2.54
C ILE A 291 -5.65 -7.97 -3.82
N GLN A 292 -6.82 -7.33 -3.79
CA GLN A 292 -7.39 -6.59 -4.92
C GLN A 292 -6.51 -5.44 -5.42
N ARG A 293 -5.76 -4.78 -4.53
CA ARG A 293 -4.83 -3.70 -4.89
C ARG A 293 -3.49 -4.19 -5.43
N LEU A 294 -3.10 -5.43 -5.12
CA LEU A 294 -1.89 -6.09 -5.62
C LEU A 294 -2.17 -6.97 -6.83
N LEU A 295 -3.44 -7.30 -7.03
CA LEU A 295 -3.97 -7.97 -8.21
C LEU A 295 -3.76 -7.08 -9.42
N ASP A 296 -2.85 -7.49 -10.30
CA ASP A 296 -2.78 -6.97 -11.66
C ASP A 296 -3.96 -7.53 -12.49
N GLN A 297 -3.89 -7.46 -13.83
CA GLN A 297 -4.83 -8.12 -14.74
C GLN A 297 -4.70 -9.67 -14.73
N ASP A 298 -4.34 -10.24 -13.59
CA ASP A 298 -4.13 -11.66 -13.37
C ASP A 298 -5.48 -12.39 -13.28
N LYS A 299 -5.78 -13.17 -14.32
CA LYS A 299 -7.08 -13.80 -14.46
C LYS A 299 -7.30 -14.87 -13.40
N ASP A 300 -6.30 -15.72 -13.16
CA ASP A 300 -6.45 -16.86 -12.26
C ASP A 300 -6.70 -16.40 -10.82
N LEU A 301 -5.98 -15.37 -10.39
CA LEU A 301 -6.16 -14.79 -9.05
C LEU A 301 -7.51 -14.07 -8.90
N GLN A 302 -7.99 -13.41 -9.95
CA GLN A 302 -9.32 -12.82 -9.95
C GLN A 302 -10.42 -13.90 -9.85
N ASP A 303 -10.24 -15.07 -10.45
CA ASP A 303 -11.22 -16.17 -10.38
C ASP A 303 -11.19 -16.76 -8.97
N ALA A 304 -10.00 -16.98 -8.41
CA ALA A 304 -9.84 -17.41 -7.02
C ALA A 304 -10.48 -16.42 -6.04
N LEU A 305 -10.35 -15.10 -6.27
CA LEU A 305 -11.02 -14.09 -5.45
C LEU A 305 -12.55 -14.19 -5.55
N LEU A 306 -13.11 -14.37 -6.74
CA LEU A 306 -14.55 -14.56 -6.93
C LEU A 306 -15.04 -15.85 -6.26
N LEU A 307 -14.27 -16.94 -6.30
CA LEU A 307 -14.59 -18.17 -5.58
C LEU A 307 -14.63 -17.96 -4.06
N VAL A 308 -13.67 -17.20 -3.51
CA VAL A 308 -13.69 -16.83 -2.08
C VAL A 308 -14.94 -16.04 -1.74
N ILE A 309 -15.31 -15.06 -2.56
CA ILE A 309 -16.53 -14.27 -2.39
C ILE A 309 -17.77 -15.16 -2.45
N GLY A 310 -17.85 -16.06 -3.43
CA GLY A 310 -18.94 -17.02 -3.58
C GLY A 310 -19.11 -17.89 -2.34
N ARG A 311 -18.01 -18.41 -1.77
CA ARG A 311 -18.02 -19.18 -0.52
C ARG A 311 -18.69 -18.42 0.64
N PHE A 312 -18.47 -17.10 0.74
CA PHE A 312 -19.12 -16.28 1.77
C PHE A 312 -20.61 -16.09 1.48
N ILE A 313 -20.97 -15.81 0.23
CA ILE A 313 -22.37 -15.64 -0.20
C ILE A 313 -23.20 -16.92 0.00
N GLU A 314 -22.59 -18.09 -0.24
CA GLU A 314 -23.20 -19.41 -0.07
C GLU A 314 -23.21 -19.88 1.41
N SER A 315 -22.61 -19.11 2.32
CA SER A 315 -22.58 -19.47 3.74
C SER A 315 -23.99 -19.51 4.35
N THR A 316 -24.24 -20.45 5.24
CA THR A 316 -25.48 -20.47 6.03
C THR A 316 -25.55 -19.37 7.09
N SER A 317 -24.43 -18.65 7.32
CA SER A 317 -24.36 -17.55 8.28
C SER A 317 -24.68 -16.22 7.60
N LEU A 318 -25.79 -15.58 7.98
CA LEU A 318 -26.21 -14.29 7.41
C LEU A 318 -25.10 -13.21 7.48
N PRO A 319 -24.38 -13.02 8.60
CA PRO A 319 -23.25 -12.08 8.64
C PRO A 319 -22.18 -12.34 7.57
N GLN A 320 -21.87 -13.62 7.32
CA GLN A 320 -20.91 -14.00 6.29
C GLN A 320 -21.46 -13.77 4.88
N ARG A 321 -22.75 -14.02 4.64
CA ARG A 321 -23.39 -13.73 3.36
C ARG A 321 -23.35 -12.24 3.04
N LEU A 322 -23.74 -11.40 3.99
CA LEU A 322 -23.71 -9.93 3.84
C LEU A 322 -22.28 -9.43 3.58
N PHE A 323 -21.30 -9.96 4.32
CA PHE A 323 -19.89 -9.72 4.05
C PHE A 323 -19.50 -10.12 2.61
N GLY A 324 -19.92 -11.29 2.14
CA GLY A 324 -19.71 -11.72 0.75
C GLY A 324 -20.25 -10.73 -0.29
N PHE A 325 -21.47 -10.21 -0.09
CA PHE A 325 -22.05 -9.19 -0.96
C PHE A 325 -21.30 -7.85 -0.90
N GLU A 326 -20.81 -7.45 0.27
CA GLU A 326 -19.95 -6.26 0.42
C GLU A 326 -18.65 -6.41 -0.37
N GLN A 327 -17.99 -7.57 -0.28
CA GLN A 327 -16.79 -7.86 -1.04
C GLN A 327 -17.07 -7.90 -2.55
N LEU A 328 -18.20 -8.48 -2.98
CA LEU A 328 -18.64 -8.46 -4.37
C LEU A 328 -18.82 -7.02 -4.88
N GLY A 329 -19.43 -6.14 -4.08
CA GLY A 329 -19.57 -4.71 -4.39
C GLY A 329 -18.23 -4.03 -4.66
N SER A 330 -17.21 -4.36 -3.87
CA SER A 330 -15.85 -3.85 -4.06
C SER A 330 -15.23 -4.32 -5.38
N VAL A 331 -15.45 -5.58 -5.78
CA VAL A 331 -14.99 -6.11 -7.08
C VAL A 331 -15.75 -5.48 -8.25
N VAL A 332 -17.07 -5.30 -8.13
CA VAL A 332 -17.89 -4.59 -9.12
C VAL A 332 -17.36 -3.18 -9.34
N GLN A 333 -16.96 -2.46 -8.28
CA GLN A 333 -16.44 -1.11 -8.43
C GLN A 333 -15.10 -1.08 -9.17
N VAL A 334 -14.20 -2.05 -8.92
CA VAL A 334 -12.95 -2.16 -9.69
C VAL A 334 -13.22 -2.55 -11.14
N ALA A 335 -14.15 -3.47 -11.38
CA ALA A 335 -14.58 -3.85 -12.73
C ALA A 335 -15.09 -2.63 -13.51
N ARG A 336 -15.92 -1.79 -12.89
CA ARG A 336 -16.42 -0.54 -13.48
C ARG A 336 -15.30 0.43 -13.85
N ARG A 337 -14.27 0.58 -13.00
CA ARG A 337 -13.10 1.44 -13.28
C ARG A 337 -12.25 0.92 -14.44
N SER A 338 -12.21 -0.40 -14.64
CA SER A 338 -11.48 -1.02 -15.74
C SER A 338 -12.21 -0.99 -17.08
N MET A 339 -13.51 -0.63 -17.08
CA MET A 339 -14.26 -0.54 -18.33
C MET A 339 -13.74 0.62 -19.19
N PRO A 340 -13.64 0.45 -20.51
CA PRO A 340 -13.34 1.55 -21.40
C PRO A 340 -14.42 2.63 -21.27
N LEU A 341 -13.98 3.88 -21.21
CA LEU A 341 -14.86 5.04 -21.19
C LEU A 341 -15.73 5.04 -22.46
N PRO A 342 -17.03 5.37 -22.36
CA PRO A 342 -17.86 5.55 -23.56
C PRO A 342 -17.23 6.57 -24.50
N LEU A 343 -17.31 6.34 -25.81
CA LEU A 343 -16.73 7.23 -26.82
C LEU A 343 -17.51 8.54 -26.94
N SER A 344 -18.80 8.52 -26.64
CA SER A 344 -19.63 9.71 -26.57
C SER A 344 -20.87 9.49 -25.71
N TYR A 345 -21.50 10.59 -25.32
CA TYR A 345 -22.80 10.62 -24.68
C TYR A 345 -23.75 11.48 -25.51
N ARG A 346 -24.98 11.01 -25.72
CA ARG A 346 -26.07 11.87 -26.14
C ARG A 346 -26.75 12.41 -24.88
N VAL A 347 -26.68 13.71 -24.68
CA VAL A 347 -27.43 14.44 -23.65
C VAL A 347 -28.76 14.87 -24.26
N ALA A 348 -29.86 14.51 -23.62
CA ALA A 348 -31.21 14.82 -24.08
C ALA A 348 -32.14 15.15 -22.92
N GLY A 349 -33.22 15.88 -23.20
CA GLY A 349 -34.25 16.18 -22.21
C GLY A 349 -33.80 17.15 -21.12
N ALA A 350 -32.74 17.92 -21.33
CA ALA A 350 -32.46 19.07 -20.49
C ALA A 350 -33.49 20.17 -20.76
N GLY A 351 -33.91 20.91 -19.73
CA GLY A 351 -34.75 22.10 -19.88
C GLY A 351 -34.08 23.22 -20.67
N SER A 352 -32.75 23.22 -20.75
CA SER A 352 -31.99 24.09 -21.64
C SER A 352 -31.55 23.34 -22.91
N GLU A 353 -32.09 23.74 -24.06
CA GLU A 353 -31.71 23.16 -25.37
C GLU A 353 -30.22 23.34 -25.69
N LEU A 354 -29.58 24.36 -25.10
CA LEU A 354 -28.14 24.58 -25.24
C LEU A 354 -27.31 23.41 -24.69
N VAL A 355 -27.84 22.65 -23.72
CA VAL A 355 -27.15 21.52 -23.11
C VAL A 355 -27.38 20.22 -23.90
N ASN A 356 -28.51 20.09 -24.59
CA ASN A 356 -28.84 18.91 -25.39
C ASN A 356 -27.89 18.75 -26.59
N GLY A 357 -27.41 17.53 -26.85
CA GLY A 357 -26.52 17.25 -27.99
C GLY A 357 -25.63 16.02 -27.80
N VAL A 358 -24.66 15.83 -28.69
CA VAL A 358 -23.71 14.71 -28.64
C VAL A 358 -22.37 15.22 -28.12
N TYR A 359 -21.87 14.62 -27.05
CA TYR A 359 -20.61 14.95 -26.41
C TYR A 359 -19.61 13.84 -26.68
N GLN A 360 -18.49 14.14 -27.33
CA GLN A 360 -17.47 13.14 -27.66
C GLN A 360 -16.32 13.17 -26.66
N LEU A 361 -15.81 11.98 -26.32
CA LEU A 361 -14.68 11.80 -25.44
C LEU A 361 -13.44 12.46 -26.05
N VAL A 362 -12.80 13.34 -25.29
CA VAL A 362 -11.50 13.88 -25.62
C VAL A 362 -10.44 12.84 -25.26
N PRO A 363 -9.49 12.52 -26.14
CA PRO A 363 -8.39 11.61 -25.83
C PRO A 363 -7.69 12.06 -24.54
N PRO A 364 -7.41 11.14 -23.59
CA PRO A 364 -6.99 11.52 -22.26
C PRO A 364 -5.61 12.21 -22.31
N THR A 365 -5.53 13.44 -21.82
CA THR A 365 -4.24 14.12 -21.63
C THR A 365 -3.69 13.96 -20.22
N THR A 366 -4.51 13.70 -19.19
CA THR A 366 -4.04 13.46 -17.80
C THR A 366 -5.07 12.89 -16.82
N SER A 367 -6.38 13.00 -17.07
CA SER A 367 -7.44 12.61 -16.10
C SER A 367 -7.86 11.14 -16.21
N SER A 368 -8.05 10.48 -15.06
CA SER A 368 -8.64 9.14 -14.98
C SER A 368 -10.15 9.11 -15.28
N ALA A 369 -10.82 10.27 -15.18
CA ALA A 369 -12.21 10.44 -15.59
C ALA A 369 -12.25 11.12 -16.97
N GLY A 370 -13.07 10.61 -17.87
CA GLY A 370 -13.19 11.16 -19.22
C GLY A 370 -13.73 12.59 -19.23
N THR A 371 -13.16 13.45 -20.08
CA THR A 371 -13.74 14.76 -20.42
C THR A 371 -14.39 14.65 -21.80
N TYR A 372 -15.60 15.17 -21.94
CA TYR A 372 -16.37 15.11 -23.17
C TYR A 372 -16.74 16.51 -23.66
N ILE A 373 -16.65 16.75 -24.97
CA ILE A 373 -16.97 18.05 -25.59
C ILE A 373 -18.14 17.89 -26.55
N LYS A 374 -19.15 18.77 -26.42
CA LYS A 374 -20.31 18.83 -27.30
C LYS A 374 -19.88 19.10 -28.74
N GLN A 375 -20.36 18.27 -29.65
CA GLN A 375 -20.13 18.41 -31.08
C GLN A 375 -21.08 19.45 -31.68
N PRO A 376 -20.63 20.22 -32.70
CA PRO A 376 -21.49 21.14 -33.42
C PRO A 376 -22.65 20.38 -34.06
N THR A 377 -23.89 20.77 -33.78
CA THR A 377 -25.06 20.24 -34.48
C THR A 377 -25.14 20.85 -35.87
N SER A 378 -25.25 20.01 -36.91
CA SER A 378 -25.32 20.37 -38.33
C SER A 378 -26.52 21.25 -38.71
N ASN A 379 -27.46 21.50 -37.80
CA ASN A 379 -28.60 22.40 -37.98
C ASN A 379 -28.43 23.77 -37.31
N THR A 380 -27.29 24.03 -36.67
CA THR A 380 -26.92 25.41 -36.34
C THR A 380 -26.47 26.02 -37.65
N THR A 381 -27.25 26.95 -38.18
CA THR A 381 -26.93 27.72 -39.38
C THR A 381 -25.52 28.28 -39.23
N ILE A 382 -24.54 27.56 -39.76
CA ILE A 382 -23.22 28.08 -40.03
C ILE A 382 -23.49 29.17 -41.05
N SER A 383 -23.52 30.41 -40.57
CA SER A 383 -23.28 31.54 -41.45
C SER A 383 -21.96 31.24 -42.13
N THR A 384 -22.06 30.96 -43.42
CA THR A 384 -20.97 30.59 -44.32
C THR A 384 -19.84 31.59 -44.20
N SER A 385 -18.79 31.24 -43.46
CA SER A 385 -17.48 31.83 -43.66
C SER A 385 -16.39 30.83 -43.34
N ARG A 386 -15.82 30.31 -44.44
CA ARG A 386 -14.45 29.83 -44.60
C ARG A 386 -14.10 28.44 -44.07
N LEU A 387 -14.22 27.50 -45.01
CA LEU A 387 -13.14 26.56 -45.32
C LEU A 387 -11.78 27.31 -45.32
N ALA A 388 -10.99 27.16 -44.26
CA ALA A 388 -9.57 27.45 -44.27
C ALA A 388 -8.81 26.40 -43.45
N PRO A 389 -7.57 26.03 -43.82
CA PRO A 389 -6.81 24.96 -43.17
C PRO A 389 -6.33 25.33 -41.75
N PRO A 390 -5.85 24.35 -40.95
CA PRO A 390 -5.66 24.47 -39.49
C PRO A 390 -4.36 25.18 -39.07
N SER A 391 -4.01 26.32 -39.65
CA SER A 391 -2.70 26.96 -39.41
C SER A 391 -2.71 28.47 -39.23
N THR A 392 -3.84 29.09 -38.86
CA THR A 392 -3.83 30.50 -38.43
C THR A 392 -4.57 30.67 -37.10
N PRO A 393 -3.97 31.35 -36.10
CA PRO A 393 -4.70 31.74 -34.91
C PRO A 393 -5.77 32.76 -35.29
N PRO A 394 -6.99 32.67 -34.74
CA PRO A 394 -8.08 33.57 -35.12
C PRO A 394 -7.76 35.01 -34.68
N PRO A 395 -8.31 36.02 -35.38
CA PRO A 395 -8.16 37.41 -35.00
C PRO A 395 -8.87 37.68 -33.65
N PRO A 396 -8.35 38.60 -32.82
CA PRO A 396 -8.95 38.91 -31.54
C PRO A 396 -10.24 39.72 -31.75
N GLY A 397 -11.36 39.20 -31.25
CA GLY A 397 -12.61 39.96 -31.12
C GLY A 397 -13.82 39.50 -31.95
N ASP A 398 -13.91 38.23 -32.37
CA ASP A 398 -15.17 37.72 -32.94
C ASP A 398 -16.20 37.42 -31.81
N PRO A 399 -17.33 38.16 -31.72
CA PRO A 399 -18.32 38.01 -30.64
C PRO A 399 -19.17 36.73 -30.74
N HIS A 400 -18.99 35.92 -31.79
CA HIS A 400 -19.80 34.73 -32.06
C HIS A 400 -19.08 33.39 -31.86
N HIS A 401 -17.93 33.37 -31.19
CA HIS A 401 -17.34 32.10 -30.74
C HIS A 401 -18.12 31.54 -29.55
N HIS A 402 -19.09 30.67 -29.84
CA HIS A 402 -19.76 29.86 -28.83
C HIS A 402 -18.72 29.01 -28.07
N HIS A 403 -18.60 29.24 -26.77
CA HIS A 403 -17.75 28.45 -25.90
C HIS A 403 -18.16 26.97 -25.95
N PRO A 404 -17.19 26.03 -25.92
CA PRO A 404 -17.51 24.62 -25.99
C PRO A 404 -18.24 24.18 -24.72
N MET A 405 -19.38 23.54 -24.90
CA MET A 405 -20.08 22.86 -23.81
C MET A 405 -19.33 21.56 -23.49
N THR A 406 -19.07 21.33 -22.21
CA THR A 406 -18.23 20.26 -21.69
C THR A 406 -18.99 19.41 -20.67
N LEU A 407 -18.60 18.15 -20.59
CA LEU A 407 -19.01 17.21 -19.56
C LEU A 407 -17.74 16.64 -18.93
N PHE A 408 -17.48 17.00 -17.68
CA PHE A 408 -16.22 16.67 -17.00
C PHE A 408 -16.43 16.37 -15.52
N CYS A 409 -15.41 15.78 -14.90
CA CYS A 409 -15.37 15.48 -13.48
C CYS A 409 -14.19 16.19 -12.85
N CYS A 410 -14.40 16.85 -11.72
CA CYS A 410 -13.35 17.47 -10.93
C CYS A 410 -13.40 17.01 -9.47
N THR A 411 -12.30 17.21 -8.75
CA THR A 411 -12.24 16.95 -7.30
C THR A 411 -12.38 18.28 -6.56
N MET A 412 -13.44 18.40 -5.78
CA MET A 412 -13.73 19.59 -4.99
C MET A 412 -12.75 19.74 -3.82
N LYS A 413 -12.69 20.92 -3.21
CA LYS A 413 -11.82 21.22 -2.05
C LYS A 413 -12.03 20.26 -0.87
N ASN A 414 -13.22 19.69 -0.72
CA ASN A 414 -13.55 18.71 0.33
C ASN A 414 -13.19 17.25 -0.06
N GLY A 415 -12.54 17.04 -1.20
CA GLY A 415 -12.17 15.72 -1.73
C GLY A 415 -13.28 14.98 -2.46
N SER A 416 -14.51 15.52 -2.50
CA SER A 416 -15.62 14.91 -3.25
C SER A 416 -15.41 15.08 -4.75
N LYS A 417 -15.73 14.04 -5.53
CA LYS A 417 -15.76 14.12 -6.99
C LYS A 417 -17.12 14.62 -7.46
N MET A 418 -17.13 15.60 -8.35
CA MET A 418 -18.33 16.21 -8.89
C MET A 418 -18.26 16.20 -10.42
N TRP A 419 -19.33 15.74 -11.04
CA TRP A 419 -19.56 15.85 -12.48
C TRP A 419 -20.28 17.14 -12.79
N PHE A 420 -19.91 17.78 -13.90
CA PHE A 420 -20.49 19.02 -14.37
C PHE A 420 -20.82 18.97 -15.85
N LEU A 421 -21.93 19.61 -16.23
CA LEU A 421 -22.26 20.02 -17.59
C LEU A 421 -22.13 21.53 -17.65
N SER A 422 -21.07 22.02 -18.30
CA SER A 422 -20.67 23.43 -18.23
C SER A 422 -20.22 23.98 -19.57
N GLU A 423 -20.52 25.24 -19.79
CA GLU A 423 -19.89 26.02 -20.83
C GLU A 423 -18.52 26.49 -20.32
N ALA A 424 -17.45 26.01 -20.97
CA ALA A 424 -16.09 26.23 -20.50
C ALA A 424 -15.60 27.66 -20.78
N ASP A 425 -14.94 28.28 -19.81
CA ASP A 425 -14.33 29.59 -19.99
C ASP A 425 -13.17 29.53 -21.01
N GLN A 426 -13.02 30.60 -21.80
CA GLN A 426 -12.04 30.67 -22.88
C GLN A 426 -10.59 30.71 -22.37
N ALA A 427 -10.35 31.37 -21.24
CA ALA A 427 -9.01 31.59 -20.70
C ALA A 427 -8.66 30.58 -19.61
N GLN A 428 -9.65 30.12 -18.83
CA GLN A 428 -9.47 29.27 -17.67
C GLN A 428 -10.51 28.13 -17.61
N PRO A 429 -10.52 27.22 -18.61
CA PRO A 429 -11.45 26.10 -18.62
C PRO A 429 -11.24 25.18 -17.41
N GLY A 430 -12.32 24.70 -16.81
CA GLY A 430 -12.31 23.82 -15.63
C GLY A 430 -12.14 24.56 -14.31
N THR A 431 -12.36 25.88 -14.29
CA THR A 431 -12.29 26.72 -13.08
C THR A 431 -13.67 27.21 -12.65
N ASP A 432 -13.74 28.01 -11.58
CA ASP A 432 -14.98 28.65 -11.13
C ASP A 432 -15.53 29.71 -12.09
N GLN A 433 -14.82 29.98 -13.18
CA GLN A 433 -15.27 30.84 -14.28
C GLN A 433 -16.15 30.10 -15.30
N ASP A 434 -16.17 28.76 -15.27
CA ASP A 434 -17.06 27.98 -16.12
C ASP A 434 -18.52 28.24 -15.75
N ILE A 435 -19.40 28.29 -16.75
CA ILE A 435 -20.84 28.43 -16.52
C ILE A 435 -21.42 27.03 -16.38
N ASP A 436 -21.60 26.59 -15.14
CA ASP A 436 -22.25 25.32 -14.83
C ASP A 436 -23.76 25.41 -15.07
N TYR A 437 -24.31 24.44 -15.79
CA TYR A 437 -25.76 24.26 -15.98
C TYR A 437 -26.32 23.15 -15.10
N TYR A 438 -25.59 22.05 -14.97
CA TYR A 438 -25.98 20.95 -14.09
C TYR A 438 -24.76 20.32 -13.43
N HIS A 439 -24.95 19.80 -12.23
CA HIS A 439 -23.94 19.02 -11.53
C HIS A 439 -24.50 17.70 -10.98
N HIS A 440 -23.60 16.79 -10.65
CA HIS A 440 -23.95 15.57 -9.93
C HIS A 440 -22.77 15.12 -9.08
N GLN A 441 -23.02 14.81 -7.80
CA GLN A 441 -21.99 14.25 -6.93
C GLN A 441 -21.72 12.79 -7.28
N SER A 442 -20.48 12.43 -7.57
CA SER A 442 -20.12 11.04 -7.85
C SER A 442 -20.37 10.17 -6.62
N VAL A 443 -20.87 8.95 -6.84
CA VAL A 443 -20.99 7.94 -5.77
C VAL A 443 -19.67 7.18 -5.70
N GLY A 444 -18.79 7.57 -4.78
CA GLY A 444 -17.44 7.02 -4.67
C GLY A 444 -16.50 7.50 -5.79
N ASP A 445 -15.73 6.59 -6.38
CA ASP A 445 -14.73 6.90 -7.42
C ASP A 445 -15.23 6.63 -8.85
N ASP A 446 -16.49 6.93 -9.14
CA ASP A 446 -17.02 6.73 -10.49
C ASP A 446 -16.23 7.54 -11.54
N VAL A 447 -15.75 6.83 -12.57
CA VAL A 447 -14.94 7.39 -13.68
C VAL A 447 -15.79 7.73 -14.91
N VAL A 448 -17.08 7.39 -14.86
CA VAL A 448 -18.05 7.67 -15.93
C VAL A 448 -19.13 8.64 -15.45
N PRO A 449 -19.63 9.53 -16.34
CA PRO A 449 -20.76 10.40 -16.04
C PRO A 449 -22.02 9.65 -15.58
N PRO A 450 -22.80 10.21 -14.63
CA PRO A 450 -24.09 9.67 -14.22
C PRO A 450 -25.13 9.79 -15.35
N LEU A 451 -25.99 8.78 -15.48
CA LEU A 451 -26.96 8.70 -16.57
C LEU A 451 -28.19 9.61 -16.36
N SER A 452 -28.49 9.94 -15.11
CA SER A 452 -29.71 10.66 -14.70
C SER A 452 -29.49 11.39 -13.37
N HIS A 453 -30.54 12.03 -12.85
CA HIS A 453 -30.56 12.72 -11.54
C HIS A 453 -29.59 13.90 -11.40
N TRP A 454 -29.30 14.56 -12.52
CA TRP A 454 -28.53 15.78 -12.54
C TRP A 454 -29.27 16.91 -11.81
N VAL A 455 -28.54 17.66 -11.00
CA VAL A 455 -29.07 18.78 -10.22
C VAL A 455 -28.80 20.07 -11.00
N PRO A 456 -29.81 20.91 -11.29
CA PRO A 456 -29.59 22.19 -11.93
C PRO A 456 -28.79 23.13 -11.02
N THR A 457 -27.81 23.82 -11.60
CA THR A 457 -27.11 24.97 -11.00
C THR A 457 -27.82 26.27 -11.41
N GLY A 458 -27.30 27.44 -11.01
CA GLY A 458 -27.95 28.73 -11.25
C GLY A 458 -28.46 28.99 -12.69
N GLN A 459 -27.83 28.40 -13.72
CA GLN A 459 -28.23 28.50 -15.14
C GLN A 459 -28.95 27.25 -15.67
N GLY A 460 -29.06 26.19 -14.87
CA GLY A 460 -29.79 24.97 -15.19
C GLY A 460 -31.30 25.15 -15.09
N VAL A 461 -32.03 24.59 -16.04
CA VAL A 461 -33.49 24.64 -16.08
C VAL A 461 -34.06 23.24 -16.03
N ALA A 462 -35.13 23.01 -15.26
CA ALA A 462 -35.83 21.72 -15.28
C ALA A 462 -36.48 21.48 -16.66
N PRO A 463 -36.55 20.22 -17.15
CA PRO A 463 -36.09 18.99 -16.51
C PRO A 463 -34.57 18.78 -16.54
N SER A 464 -34.08 17.92 -15.64
CA SER A 464 -32.67 17.50 -15.61
C SER A 464 -32.33 16.63 -16.83
N PRO A 465 -31.13 16.75 -17.41
CA PRO A 465 -30.71 15.95 -18.56
C PRO A 465 -30.67 14.44 -18.28
N LEU A 466 -30.86 13.68 -19.36
CA LEU A 466 -30.55 12.26 -19.45
C LEU A 466 -29.32 12.06 -20.33
N LEU A 467 -28.37 11.25 -19.86
CA LEU A 467 -27.16 10.89 -20.57
C LEU A 467 -27.29 9.47 -21.13
N ILE A 468 -27.23 9.35 -22.44
CA ILE A 468 -27.29 8.08 -23.15
C ILE A 468 -25.88 7.76 -23.70
N PRO A 469 -25.14 6.80 -23.13
CA PRO A 469 -23.81 6.47 -23.60
C PRO A 469 -23.89 5.82 -24.98
N HIS A 470 -23.18 6.38 -25.94
CA HIS A 470 -22.95 5.71 -27.21
C HIS A 470 -21.72 4.82 -27.08
N ARG A 471 -21.99 3.54 -26.82
CA ARG A 471 -20.98 2.48 -26.96
C ARG A 471 -21.04 1.98 -28.41
N PRO A 472 -19.90 1.75 -29.08
CA PRO A 472 -19.93 1.11 -30.38
C PRO A 472 -20.75 -0.18 -30.27
N ARG A 473 -21.59 -0.46 -31.29
CA ARG A 473 -22.31 -1.74 -31.38
C ARG A 473 -21.32 -2.88 -31.11
N PRO A 474 -21.72 -3.96 -30.42
CA PRO A 474 -20.85 -5.11 -30.16
C PRO A 474 -20.62 -5.87 -31.48
N THR A 475 -19.86 -5.29 -32.40
CA THR A 475 -19.22 -5.99 -33.51
C THR A 475 -17.86 -6.53 -33.09
N ALA A 476 -17.29 -6.00 -31.99
CA ALA A 476 -16.15 -6.58 -31.31
C ALA A 476 -16.63 -7.70 -30.38
N VAL A 477 -16.03 -8.88 -30.50
CA VAL A 477 -16.16 -9.97 -29.51
C VAL A 477 -15.86 -9.36 -28.16
N VAL A 478 -16.85 -9.38 -27.26
CA VAL A 478 -16.67 -8.91 -25.90
C VAL A 478 -15.62 -9.81 -25.27
N ASP A 479 -14.47 -9.23 -24.89
CA ASP A 479 -13.39 -9.98 -24.27
C ASP A 479 -13.89 -10.57 -22.94
N SER A 480 -14.19 -11.86 -22.95
CA SER A 480 -14.69 -12.62 -21.80
C SER A 480 -13.70 -12.65 -20.64
N THR A 481 -12.45 -12.26 -20.89
CA THR A 481 -11.40 -12.26 -19.88
C THR A 481 -11.34 -10.97 -19.07
N ARG A 482 -12.09 -9.95 -19.47
CA ARG A 482 -12.25 -8.71 -18.70
C ARG A 482 -12.95 -8.98 -17.37
N LEU A 483 -12.53 -8.27 -16.33
CA LEU A 483 -13.08 -8.42 -14.99
C LEU A 483 -14.59 -8.18 -14.94
N ASP A 484 -15.11 -7.18 -15.67
CA ASP A 484 -16.57 -6.92 -15.70
C ASP A 484 -17.37 -8.08 -16.29
N GLN A 485 -16.84 -8.76 -17.31
CA GLN A 485 -17.50 -9.92 -17.91
C GLN A 485 -17.46 -11.13 -16.98
N ARG A 486 -16.37 -11.30 -16.23
CA ARG A 486 -16.22 -12.39 -15.28
C ARG A 486 -17.08 -12.21 -14.04
N VAL A 487 -17.17 -10.99 -13.52
CA VAL A 487 -18.11 -10.64 -12.44
C VAL A 487 -19.54 -10.89 -12.89
N LEU A 488 -19.91 -10.45 -14.10
CA LEU A 488 -21.23 -10.72 -14.67
C LEU A 488 -21.50 -12.22 -14.80
N SER A 489 -20.57 -12.98 -15.37
CA SER A 489 -20.67 -14.44 -15.48
C SER A 489 -20.88 -15.08 -14.10
N PHE A 490 -20.10 -14.68 -13.10
CA PHE A 490 -20.22 -15.15 -11.72
C PHE A 490 -21.62 -14.88 -11.14
N VAL A 491 -22.14 -13.65 -11.29
CA VAL A 491 -23.48 -13.27 -10.83
C VAL A 491 -24.57 -14.14 -11.48
N TRP A 492 -24.45 -14.42 -12.78
CA TRP A 492 -25.39 -15.30 -13.49
C TRP A 492 -25.26 -16.76 -13.05
N THR A 493 -24.04 -17.29 -12.95
CA THR A 493 -23.79 -18.68 -12.56
C THR A 493 -24.32 -18.98 -11.16
N HIS A 494 -24.16 -18.06 -10.21
CA HIS A 494 -24.67 -18.21 -8.85
C HIS A 494 -26.11 -17.70 -8.67
N LYS A 495 -26.78 -17.24 -9.74
CA LYS A 495 -28.17 -16.73 -9.69
C LYS A 495 -28.39 -15.65 -8.64
N LEU A 496 -27.41 -14.79 -8.41
CA LEU A 496 -27.45 -13.83 -7.31
C LEU A 496 -28.54 -12.77 -7.46
N LEU A 497 -29.01 -12.53 -8.69
CA LEU A 497 -30.13 -11.63 -8.97
C LEU A 497 -31.48 -12.21 -8.50
N ASP A 498 -31.59 -13.52 -8.32
CA ASP A 498 -32.81 -14.15 -7.81
C ASP A 498 -32.89 -14.02 -6.27
N GLU A 499 -31.79 -13.66 -5.61
CA GLU A 499 -31.69 -13.45 -4.16
C GLU A 499 -31.93 -12.00 -3.71
N ILE A 500 -31.99 -11.06 -4.66
CA ILE A 500 -32.27 -9.62 -4.45
C ILE A 500 -33.74 -9.36 -4.76
#